data_AF-A0A833RUP7-F1
#
_entry.id   AF-A0A833RUP7-F1
#
_cell.length_a   1.000
_cell.length_b   1.000
_cell.length_c   1.000
_cell.angle_alpha   90.00
_cell.angle_beta   90.00
_cell.angle_gamma   90.00
#
_symmetry.space_group_name_H-M   'P 1'
#
loop_
_entity.id
_entity.type
_entity.pdbx_description
1 polymer ?
#
loop_
_entity_poly.entity_id
_entity_poly.type
_entity_poly.pdbx_seq_one_letter_code
_entity_poly.pdbx_strand_id
1 'polypeptide(L)'
;MLVLREKYYYMFYDEKLGYVKGRTDREDANIAMTANRIVVLLVFVSGIAVAVIGTLLSQYIRGSLKHLSDHDYRHVFIPLPTEGELNVYDEGTLDVALPRSQLQRQLEIENSATSIAEALTSLHLALEMKLSGKQKKAIKLFQHAVALAPRHPDILNHYGEFLEHTQNDVIKANEYYVRALSFQPNHEGALINSQRTARVVEELDRRMLRRIDEKRNALSAIPDNNAALIRAKKEAYFQHIYHTVGIEGNTMNLAQTRAIVETRTAVAGKSIDEHNEILGLDAAMKYINATLVNRVGSISIKDILEIHMRVLGHVDPVQGGQFRRTQVYVGGHVPPGPGDIHYLMEEFALWLNSERAIRMHPVRYAALAHYKLVHIHPFSDGNGRTSRLLMNMILMQAGYPPVIIHKQHRHTYYENLQIANTGDVRPFVRFIAECTEQTLDLFLWATSEFSRQVPALSQDTLFTERRDTIILEDDVTTDSVTNAFDTG
;
A
#
# COMPACT_ATOMS: atom_id res chain seq x y z
N MET A 1 22.20 58.69 5.60
CA MET A 1 22.05 59.57 4.42
C MET A 1 20.62 59.44 3.91
N LEU A 2 19.93 60.57 3.87
CA LEU A 2 18.58 60.93 3.38
C LEU A 2 17.65 59.83 2.79
N VAL A 3 16.40 59.57 3.21
CA VAL A 3 15.23 60.38 3.66
C VAL A 3 14.30 60.87 2.51
N LEU A 4 12.99 60.55 2.66
CA LEU A 4 11.73 61.08 2.06
C LEU A 4 11.34 60.56 0.67
N ARG A 5 10.16 59.98 0.39
CA ARG A 5 8.73 60.20 0.78
C ARG A 5 8.10 61.44 0.13
N GLU A 6 6.81 61.28 -0.25
CA GLU A 6 5.78 62.31 -0.53
C GLU A 6 5.60 62.72 -2.00
N LYS A 7 4.41 63.07 -2.53
CA LYS A 7 2.98 63.01 -2.12
C LYS A 7 2.13 63.46 -3.35
N TYR A 8 0.87 63.01 -3.40
CA TYR A 8 -0.40 63.61 -3.89
C TYR A 8 -0.40 64.83 -4.83
N TYR A 9 -1.40 64.93 -5.74
CA TYR A 9 -2.51 65.91 -5.61
C TYR A 9 -3.69 65.64 -6.57
N TYR A 10 -4.86 66.07 -6.09
CA TYR A 10 -6.25 65.83 -6.52
C TYR A 10 -6.78 66.84 -7.58
N MET A 11 -7.84 66.41 -8.30
CA MET A 11 -9.04 67.14 -8.81
C MET A 11 -8.92 68.49 -9.54
N PHE A 12 -9.61 68.64 -10.69
CA PHE A 12 -10.95 69.27 -10.78
C PHE A 12 -11.50 69.27 -12.23
N TYR A 13 -12.80 69.04 -12.34
CA TYR A 13 -13.70 69.26 -13.49
C TYR A 13 -13.95 70.77 -13.70
N ASP A 14 -14.16 71.24 -14.94
CA ASP A 14 -15.39 71.97 -15.33
C ASP A 14 -15.53 72.15 -16.87
N GLU A 15 -16.78 72.14 -17.32
CA GLU A 15 -17.29 72.26 -18.70
C GLU A 15 -17.32 73.72 -19.20
N LYS A 16 -17.22 73.95 -20.52
CA LYS A 16 -18.30 74.57 -21.36
C LYS A 16 -17.88 74.92 -22.79
N LEU A 17 -18.68 74.36 -23.72
CA LEU A 17 -19.23 74.86 -24.99
C LEU A 17 -18.38 75.68 -26.00
N GLY A 18 -18.42 75.20 -27.26
CA GLY A 18 -18.19 76.02 -28.46
C GLY A 18 -18.31 75.24 -29.78
N TYR A 19 -19.51 75.19 -30.36
CA TYR A 19 -19.86 74.61 -31.67
C TYR A 19 -19.26 75.42 -32.84
N VAL A 20 -18.47 74.84 -33.76
CA VAL A 20 -18.42 75.19 -35.20
C VAL A 20 -17.90 74.02 -36.06
N LYS A 21 -18.82 73.41 -36.83
CA LYS A 21 -18.71 73.02 -38.26
C LYS A 21 -17.61 72.02 -38.68
N GLY A 22 -18.01 70.75 -38.84
CA GLY A 22 -17.17 69.71 -39.41
C GLY A 22 -17.03 69.74 -40.93
N ARG A 23 -15.94 69.12 -41.43
CA ARG A 23 -15.91 68.39 -42.70
C ARG A 23 -14.62 67.56 -42.91
N THR A 24 -14.17 66.73 -41.95
CA THR A 24 -13.02 65.80 -42.20
C THR A 24 -13.05 64.47 -41.43
N ASP A 25 -14.04 64.16 -40.58
CA ASP A 25 -13.89 63.00 -39.67
C ASP A 25 -14.33 61.63 -40.23
N ARG A 26 -14.95 61.59 -41.42
CA ARG A 26 -15.50 60.33 -41.97
C ARG A 26 -14.50 59.50 -42.77
N GLU A 27 -13.49 60.12 -43.37
CA GLU A 27 -12.41 59.38 -44.05
C GLU A 27 -11.38 58.88 -43.04
N ASP A 28 -10.99 59.71 -42.07
CA ASP A 28 -10.03 59.35 -41.03
C ASP A 28 -10.53 58.24 -40.09
N ALA A 29 -11.83 58.22 -39.76
CA ALA A 29 -12.43 57.15 -38.95
C ALA A 29 -12.48 55.79 -39.69
N ASN A 30 -12.65 55.80 -41.01
CA ASN A 30 -12.63 54.57 -41.82
C ASN A 30 -11.20 54.04 -42.01
N ILE A 31 -10.20 54.92 -42.13
CA ILE A 31 -8.78 54.56 -42.18
C ILE A 31 -8.31 54.01 -40.83
N ALA A 32 -8.73 54.62 -39.71
CA ALA A 32 -8.42 54.13 -38.37
C ALA A 32 -9.08 52.76 -38.05
N MET A 33 -10.34 52.55 -38.47
CA MET A 33 -11.01 51.25 -38.30
C MET A 33 -10.37 50.13 -39.14
N THR A 34 -9.92 50.43 -40.36
CA THR A 34 -9.24 49.45 -41.22
C THR A 34 -7.84 49.12 -40.70
N ALA A 35 -7.09 50.12 -40.21
CA ALA A 35 -5.80 49.90 -39.56
C ALA A 35 -5.91 49.00 -38.31
N ASN A 36 -6.90 49.22 -37.43
CA ASN A 36 -7.09 48.37 -36.26
C ASN A 36 -7.49 46.93 -36.60
N ARG A 37 -8.27 46.70 -37.67
CA ARG A 37 -8.59 45.36 -38.14
C ARG A 37 -7.36 44.61 -38.68
N ILE A 38 -6.46 45.32 -39.36
CA ILE A 38 -5.20 44.76 -39.86
C ILE A 38 -4.28 44.38 -38.69
N VAL A 39 -4.17 45.24 -37.67
CA VAL A 39 -3.35 44.96 -36.48
C VAL A 39 -3.88 43.73 -35.72
N VAL A 40 -5.19 43.61 -35.52
CA VAL A 40 -5.79 42.45 -34.86
C VAL A 40 -5.57 41.17 -35.68
N LEU A 41 -5.68 41.24 -37.01
CA LEU A 41 -5.40 40.11 -37.90
C LEU A 41 -3.92 39.67 -37.80
N LEU A 42 -2.98 40.62 -37.79
CA LEU A 42 -1.55 40.34 -37.67
C LEU A 42 -1.19 39.71 -36.32
N VAL A 43 -1.78 40.18 -35.22
CA VAL A 43 -1.58 39.58 -33.89
C VAL A 43 -2.11 38.14 -33.86
N PHE A 44 -3.31 37.92 -34.41
CA PHE A 44 -3.93 36.59 -34.47
C PHE A 44 -3.11 35.60 -35.33
N VAL A 45 -2.64 36.04 -36.51
CA VAL A 45 -1.78 35.22 -37.39
C VAL A 45 -0.43 34.93 -36.73
N SER A 46 0.16 35.90 -36.01
CA SER A 46 1.41 35.67 -35.26
C SER A 46 1.22 34.66 -34.12
N GLY A 47 0.08 34.69 -33.42
CA GLY A 47 -0.23 33.75 -32.35
C GLY A 47 -0.37 32.31 -32.87
N ILE A 48 -1.01 32.13 -34.02
CA ILE A 48 -1.12 30.82 -34.68
C ILE A 48 0.28 30.34 -35.13
N ALA A 49 1.10 31.22 -35.73
CA ALA A 49 2.44 30.86 -36.16
C ALA A 49 3.32 30.40 -34.98
N VAL A 50 3.26 31.09 -33.84
CA VAL A 50 4.00 30.70 -32.62
C VAL A 50 3.52 29.34 -32.08
N ALA A 51 2.20 29.08 -32.09
CA ALA A 51 1.66 27.80 -31.65
C ALA A 51 2.08 26.62 -32.57
N VAL A 52 2.10 26.85 -33.88
CA VAL A 52 2.54 25.85 -34.86
C VAL A 52 4.06 25.60 -34.75
N ILE A 53 4.87 26.66 -34.60
CA ILE A 53 6.32 26.52 -34.39
C ILE A 53 6.61 25.81 -33.06
N GLY A 54 5.88 26.12 -31.99
CA GLY A 54 6.02 25.47 -30.69
C GLY A 54 5.69 23.97 -30.72
N THR A 55 4.65 23.59 -31.47
CA THR A 55 4.28 22.17 -31.63
C THR A 55 5.28 21.40 -32.49
N LEU A 56 5.79 22.00 -33.57
CA LEU A 56 6.86 21.41 -34.40
C LEU A 56 8.20 21.29 -33.64
N LEU A 57 8.56 22.28 -32.84
CA LEU A 57 9.76 22.25 -31.99
C LEU A 57 9.65 21.18 -30.90
N SER A 58 8.48 21.05 -30.28
CA SER A 58 8.19 19.97 -29.31
C SER A 58 8.33 18.58 -29.94
N GLN A 59 7.82 18.39 -31.16
CA GLN A 59 7.96 17.14 -31.90
C GLN A 59 9.42 16.87 -32.31
N TYR A 60 10.17 17.90 -32.72
CA TYR A 60 11.59 17.78 -33.07
C TYR A 60 12.46 17.42 -31.86
N ILE A 61 12.26 18.07 -30.71
CA ILE A 61 12.99 17.75 -29.47
C ILE A 61 12.67 16.32 -29.02
N ARG A 62 11.39 15.91 -29.09
CA ARG A 62 10.95 14.56 -28.73
C ARG A 62 11.48 13.48 -29.70
N GLY A 63 11.78 13.85 -30.94
CA GLY A 63 12.46 13.00 -31.92
C GLY A 63 13.98 12.96 -31.77
N SER A 64 14.61 14.07 -31.38
CA SER A 64 16.06 14.19 -31.21
C SER A 64 16.57 13.50 -29.93
N LEU A 65 15.76 13.49 -28.86
CA LEU A 65 16.03 12.73 -27.63
C LEU A 65 15.95 11.20 -27.81
N LYS A 66 15.38 10.70 -28.92
CA LYS A 66 15.41 9.27 -29.27
C LYS A 66 16.74 8.81 -29.85
N HIS A 67 17.65 9.73 -30.19
CA HIS A 67 18.91 9.42 -30.88
C HIS A 67 20.16 9.59 -30.02
N LEU A 68 20.02 9.91 -28.73
CA LEU A 68 21.09 9.92 -27.73
C LEU A 68 20.97 8.68 -26.85
N SER A 69 21.27 7.53 -27.44
CA SER A 69 21.38 6.24 -26.75
C SER A 69 22.57 5.50 -27.36
N ASP A 70 23.78 5.86 -26.94
CA ASP A 70 24.85 4.90 -26.67
C ASP A 70 26.03 5.62 -26.03
N HIS A 71 26.26 5.38 -24.74
CA HIS A 71 27.60 5.44 -24.14
C HIS A 71 27.60 4.80 -22.75
N ASP A 72 28.22 3.63 -22.70
CA ASP A 72 29.03 3.05 -21.62
C ASP A 72 28.46 3.00 -20.19
N TYR A 73 27.89 1.83 -19.88
CA TYR A 73 27.45 1.37 -18.58
C TYR A 73 28.59 1.34 -17.55
N ARG A 74 28.48 2.16 -16.50
CA ARG A 74 29.08 1.93 -15.18
C ARG A 74 27.96 1.66 -14.17
N HIS A 75 27.84 0.39 -13.79
CA HIS A 75 27.09 -0.22 -12.68
C HIS A 75 26.00 0.63 -12.02
N VAL A 76 24.77 0.49 -12.56
CA VAL A 76 23.52 1.02 -12.03
C VAL A 76 22.91 0.02 -11.04
N PHE A 77 22.57 0.50 -9.85
CA PHE A 77 21.70 -0.19 -8.89
C PHE A 77 20.26 -0.20 -9.43
N ILE A 78 19.69 -1.39 -9.62
CA ILE A 78 18.32 -1.60 -10.10
C ILE A 78 17.43 -1.76 -8.84
N PRO A 79 16.58 -0.79 -8.44
CA PRO A 79 15.94 -0.82 -7.12
C PRO A 79 14.76 -1.81 -7.00
N LEU A 80 14.37 -2.47 -8.10
CA LEU A 80 13.35 -3.52 -8.19
C LEU A 80 13.62 -4.34 -9.46
N PRO A 81 13.30 -5.65 -9.52
CA PRO A 81 13.27 -6.34 -10.81
C PRO A 81 12.40 -5.52 -11.77
N THR A 82 12.89 -5.31 -12.98
CA THR A 82 12.13 -4.65 -14.04
C THR A 82 10.74 -5.27 -14.10
N GLU A 83 9.67 -4.48 -14.14
CA GLU A 83 8.30 -4.94 -14.43
C GLU A 83 8.17 -5.44 -15.89
N GLY A 84 9.19 -6.14 -16.40
CA GLY A 84 9.17 -7.15 -17.44
C GLY A 84 8.85 -8.55 -16.90
N GLU A 85 8.71 -8.78 -15.58
CA GLU A 85 8.16 -10.05 -15.05
C GLU A 85 6.63 -10.19 -15.18
N LEU A 86 6.03 -9.43 -16.11
CA LEU A 86 4.71 -9.71 -16.72
C LEU A 86 4.83 -10.11 -18.20
N ASN A 87 6.04 -10.38 -18.70
CA ASN A 87 6.35 -11.08 -19.96
C ASN A 87 7.68 -11.83 -19.79
N VAL A 88 7.64 -13.09 -19.35
CA VAL A 88 8.83 -13.96 -19.34
C VAL A 88 9.01 -14.56 -20.73
N TYR A 89 9.85 -13.91 -21.54
CA TYR A 89 10.81 -14.51 -22.49
C TYR A 89 11.86 -13.43 -22.81
N ASP A 90 13.00 -13.39 -22.09
CA ASP A 90 14.36 -13.36 -22.67
C ASP A 90 15.46 -13.37 -21.57
N GLU A 91 16.65 -13.86 -21.93
CA GLU A 91 17.77 -14.29 -21.09
C GLU A 91 18.64 -13.18 -20.42
N GLY A 92 19.25 -13.52 -19.26
CA GLY A 92 20.66 -13.18 -18.98
C GLY A 92 21.02 -12.31 -17.76
N THR A 93 21.71 -12.92 -16.77
CA THR A 93 22.71 -12.35 -15.80
C THR A 93 22.22 -11.36 -14.70
N LEU A 94 22.74 -11.28 -13.46
CA LEU A 94 23.94 -11.78 -12.74
C LEU A 94 23.79 -11.55 -11.20
N ASP A 95 24.58 -12.29 -10.41
CA ASP A 95 24.76 -12.32 -8.94
C ASP A 95 25.05 -10.98 -8.22
N VAL A 96 24.59 -10.86 -6.95
CA VAL A 96 25.34 -10.17 -5.86
C VAL A 96 24.99 -10.78 -4.48
N ALA A 97 26.00 -11.33 -3.78
CA ALA A 97 25.91 -11.67 -2.35
C ALA A 97 27.08 -11.03 -1.56
N LEU A 98 26.77 -10.40 -0.42
CA LEU A 98 27.71 -9.70 0.46
C LEU A 98 28.65 -10.67 1.22
N PRO A 99 29.87 -10.24 1.62
CA PRO A 99 30.84 -11.13 2.26
C PRO A 99 30.54 -11.36 3.75
N ARG A 100 30.19 -12.60 4.12
CA ARG A 100 30.21 -13.09 5.52
C ARG A 100 31.60 -13.62 5.90
N SER A 101 31.96 -13.52 7.18
CA SER A 101 33.20 -14.05 7.76
C SER A 101 33.32 -15.57 7.52
N GLN A 102 34.54 -16.07 7.28
CA GLN A 102 34.77 -17.46 6.85
C GLN A 102 34.34 -18.50 7.90
N LEU A 103 34.52 -18.21 9.19
CA LEU A 103 34.15 -19.10 10.29
C LEU A 103 32.62 -19.26 10.43
N GLN A 104 31.88 -18.15 10.26
CA GLN A 104 30.42 -18.16 10.29
C GLN A 104 29.84 -18.84 9.05
N ARG A 105 30.51 -18.71 7.90
CA ARG A 105 30.15 -19.41 6.67
C ARG A 105 30.31 -20.92 6.81
N GLN A 106 31.39 -21.42 7.41
CA GLN A 106 31.57 -22.86 7.64
C GLN A 106 30.54 -23.44 8.62
N LEU A 107 30.28 -22.77 9.75
CA LEU A 107 29.28 -23.21 10.72
C LEU A 107 27.84 -23.12 10.18
N GLU A 108 27.52 -22.13 9.35
CA GLU A 108 26.23 -22.04 8.65
C GLU A 108 26.10 -23.10 7.55
N ILE A 109 27.16 -23.40 6.80
CA ILE A 109 27.15 -24.44 5.77
C ILE A 109 26.94 -25.83 6.39
N GLU A 110 27.65 -26.15 7.48
CA GLU A 110 27.51 -27.44 8.17
C GLU A 110 26.12 -27.59 8.81
N ASN A 111 25.64 -26.58 9.54
CA ASN A 111 24.28 -26.60 10.12
C ASN A 111 23.19 -26.59 9.04
N SER A 112 23.42 -25.91 7.91
CA SER A 112 22.49 -25.90 6.77
C SER A 112 22.43 -27.27 6.10
N ALA A 113 23.54 -27.99 5.94
CA ALA A 113 23.55 -29.29 5.28
C ALA A 113 22.78 -30.35 6.07
N THR A 114 23.00 -30.41 7.40
CA THR A 114 22.23 -31.31 8.28
C THR A 114 20.75 -30.94 8.32
N SER A 115 20.44 -29.65 8.42
CA SER A 115 19.06 -29.16 8.42
C SER A 115 18.35 -29.44 7.09
N ILE A 116 19.04 -29.32 5.95
CA ILE A 116 18.49 -29.67 4.63
C ILE A 116 18.23 -31.18 4.54
N ALA A 117 19.13 -32.04 5.04
CA ALA A 117 18.93 -33.49 5.03
C ALA A 117 17.69 -33.90 5.87
N GLU A 118 17.51 -33.28 7.04
CA GLU A 118 16.32 -33.47 7.87
C GLU A 118 15.05 -32.94 7.19
N ALA A 119 15.14 -31.80 6.52
CA ALA A 119 14.03 -31.22 5.76
C ALA A 119 13.59 -32.11 4.60
N LEU A 120 14.53 -32.69 3.85
CA LEU A 120 14.25 -33.63 2.77
C LEU A 120 13.65 -34.95 3.28
N THR A 121 14.12 -35.43 4.43
CA THR A 121 13.51 -36.60 5.10
C THR A 121 12.06 -36.30 5.51
N SER A 122 11.82 -35.11 6.06
CA SER A 122 10.48 -34.64 6.42
C SER A 122 9.57 -34.47 5.21
N LEU A 123 10.10 -33.97 4.08
CA LEU A 123 9.39 -33.89 2.80
C LEU A 123 8.99 -35.28 2.30
N HIS A 124 9.91 -36.25 2.33
CA HIS A 124 9.63 -37.62 1.90
C HIS A 124 8.48 -38.23 2.71
N LEU A 125 8.54 -38.10 4.04
CA LEU A 125 7.47 -38.56 4.92
C LEU A 125 6.15 -37.81 4.65
N ALA A 126 6.20 -36.52 4.32
CA ALA A 126 5.01 -35.74 3.96
C ALA A 126 4.33 -36.31 2.71
N LEU A 127 5.10 -36.67 1.69
CA LEU A 127 4.62 -37.29 0.46
C LEU A 127 4.02 -38.68 0.72
N GLU A 128 4.65 -39.51 1.54
CA GLU A 128 4.08 -40.81 1.95
C GLU A 128 2.75 -40.65 2.71
N MET A 129 2.68 -39.69 3.64
CA MET A 129 1.46 -39.40 4.38
C MET A 129 0.35 -38.87 3.45
N LYS A 130 0.69 -38.09 2.42
CA LYS A 130 -0.24 -37.63 1.38
C LYS A 130 -0.81 -38.83 0.61
N LEU A 131 0.05 -39.74 0.14
CA LEU A 131 -0.36 -40.96 -0.58
C LEU A 131 -1.23 -41.87 0.31
N SER A 132 -0.95 -41.91 1.61
CA SER A 132 -1.73 -42.66 2.60
C SER A 132 -3.07 -42.00 2.99
N GLY A 133 -3.46 -40.88 2.35
CA GLY A 133 -4.68 -40.13 2.67
C GLY A 133 -4.63 -39.35 4.00
N LYS A 134 -3.50 -39.34 4.72
CA LYS A 134 -3.34 -38.71 6.04
C LYS A 134 -3.00 -37.22 5.91
N GLN A 135 -3.91 -36.45 5.30
CA GLN A 135 -3.69 -35.05 4.94
C GLN A 135 -3.23 -34.15 6.10
N LYS A 136 -3.84 -34.27 7.29
CA LYS A 136 -3.46 -33.46 8.46
C LYS A 136 -2.02 -33.68 8.91
N LYS A 137 -1.49 -34.90 8.78
CA LYS A 137 -0.10 -35.23 9.12
C LYS A 137 0.84 -34.71 8.03
N ALA A 138 0.47 -34.90 6.76
CA ALA A 138 1.22 -34.38 5.62
C ALA A 138 1.44 -32.86 5.73
N ILE A 139 0.40 -32.10 6.07
CA ILE A 139 0.49 -30.63 6.26
C ILE A 139 1.56 -30.25 7.27
N LYS A 140 1.53 -30.87 8.45
CA LYS A 140 2.50 -30.55 9.52
C LYS A 140 3.93 -30.88 9.10
N LEU A 141 4.11 -31.97 8.36
CA LEU A 141 5.42 -32.38 7.86
C LEU A 141 5.94 -31.45 6.76
N PHE A 142 5.08 -30.99 5.85
CA PHE A 142 5.45 -29.95 4.89
C PHE A 142 5.82 -28.64 5.57
N GLN A 143 5.03 -28.19 6.54
CA GLN A 143 5.32 -26.98 7.32
C GLN A 143 6.66 -27.11 8.05
N HIS A 144 6.94 -28.28 8.62
CA HIS A 144 8.21 -28.57 9.27
C HIS A 144 9.38 -28.56 8.29
N ALA A 145 9.25 -29.19 7.12
CA ALA A 145 10.26 -29.17 6.06
C ALA A 145 10.58 -27.74 5.58
N VAL A 146 9.55 -26.91 5.40
CA VAL A 146 9.71 -25.48 5.04
C VAL A 146 10.37 -24.69 6.18
N ALA A 147 10.05 -24.98 7.44
CA ALA A 147 10.67 -24.31 8.58
C ALA A 147 12.17 -24.64 8.71
N LEU A 148 12.57 -25.88 8.41
CA LEU A 148 13.96 -26.31 8.40
C LEU A 148 14.73 -25.74 7.20
N ALA A 149 14.15 -25.80 6.00
CA ALA A 149 14.80 -25.36 4.76
C ALA A 149 13.92 -24.36 3.97
N PRO A 150 13.77 -23.10 4.45
CA PRO A 150 12.84 -22.11 3.90
C PRO A 150 13.21 -21.57 2.52
N ARG A 151 14.38 -21.92 2.01
CA ARG A 151 14.92 -21.47 0.71
C ARG A 151 15.09 -22.61 -0.30
N HIS A 152 14.66 -23.83 0.05
CA HIS A 152 14.86 -25.00 -0.80
C HIS A 152 13.76 -25.10 -1.88
N PRO A 153 14.09 -24.99 -3.18
CA PRO A 153 13.11 -24.92 -4.26
C PRO A 153 12.19 -26.15 -4.33
N ASP A 154 12.73 -27.37 -4.23
CA ASP A 154 11.92 -28.61 -4.33
C ASP A 154 10.89 -28.74 -3.19
N ILE A 155 11.26 -28.38 -1.96
CA ILE A 155 10.37 -28.43 -0.79
C ILE A 155 9.22 -27.43 -0.99
N LEU A 156 9.54 -26.22 -1.46
CA LEU A 156 8.56 -25.18 -1.75
C LEU A 156 7.62 -25.62 -2.89
N ASN A 157 8.15 -26.17 -3.98
CA ASN A 157 7.35 -26.66 -5.11
C ASN A 157 6.41 -27.79 -4.69
N HIS A 158 6.91 -28.84 -4.02
CA HIS A 158 6.07 -29.96 -3.59
C HIS A 158 5.03 -29.55 -2.54
N TYR A 159 5.34 -28.59 -1.68
CA TYR A 159 4.34 -28.05 -0.77
C TYR A 159 3.27 -27.27 -1.53
N GLY A 160 3.65 -26.47 -2.53
CA GLY A 160 2.72 -25.81 -3.45
C GLY A 160 1.77 -26.81 -4.14
N GLU A 161 2.30 -27.90 -4.69
CA GLU A 161 1.50 -28.96 -5.34
C GLU A 161 0.54 -29.63 -4.35
N PHE A 162 0.96 -29.79 -3.10
CA PHE A 162 0.09 -30.31 -2.04
C PHE A 162 -1.05 -29.33 -1.72
N LEU A 163 -0.76 -28.03 -1.56
CA LEU A 163 -1.77 -27.00 -1.29
C LEU A 163 -2.78 -26.91 -2.43
N GLU A 164 -2.30 -26.99 -3.66
CA GLU A 164 -3.14 -26.93 -4.84
C GLU A 164 -4.07 -28.14 -4.95
N HIS A 165 -3.52 -29.36 -5.00
CA HIS A 165 -4.30 -30.55 -5.30
C HIS A 165 -5.09 -31.08 -4.10
N THR A 166 -4.63 -30.82 -2.88
CA THR A 166 -5.23 -31.37 -1.66
C THR A 166 -6.05 -30.35 -0.87
N GLN A 167 -5.63 -29.07 -0.84
CA GLN A 167 -6.37 -28.02 -0.13
C GLN A 167 -7.17 -27.09 -1.05
N ASN A 168 -7.02 -27.21 -2.37
CA ASN A 168 -7.62 -26.30 -3.34
C ASN A 168 -7.24 -24.82 -3.10
N ASP A 169 -6.07 -24.57 -2.51
CA ASP A 169 -5.56 -23.24 -2.20
C ASP A 169 -4.55 -22.80 -3.28
N VAL A 170 -5.09 -22.40 -4.43
CA VAL A 170 -4.31 -22.00 -5.62
C VAL A 170 -3.47 -20.75 -5.35
N ILE A 171 -3.95 -19.84 -4.50
CA ILE A 171 -3.24 -18.59 -4.17
C ILE A 171 -1.96 -18.91 -3.40
N LYS A 172 -2.06 -19.67 -2.31
CA LYS A 172 -0.86 -20.07 -1.55
C LYS A 172 0.04 -20.98 -2.38
N ALA A 173 -0.52 -21.91 -3.16
CA ALA A 173 0.28 -22.76 -4.04
C ALA A 173 1.17 -21.93 -4.98
N ASN A 174 0.57 -20.95 -5.66
CA ASN A 174 1.31 -20.05 -6.55
C ASN A 174 2.35 -19.19 -5.81
N GLU A 175 2.07 -18.75 -4.58
CA GLU A 175 3.06 -18.07 -3.75
C GLU A 175 4.29 -18.96 -3.49
N TYR A 176 4.10 -20.24 -3.16
CA TYR A 176 5.19 -21.19 -2.97
C TYR A 176 5.96 -21.46 -4.27
N TYR A 177 5.30 -21.53 -5.43
CA TYR A 177 5.97 -21.67 -6.73
C TYR A 177 6.83 -20.44 -7.05
N VAL A 178 6.31 -19.23 -6.84
CA VAL A 178 7.05 -17.99 -7.08
C VAL A 178 8.23 -17.85 -6.11
N ARG A 179 8.04 -18.25 -4.86
CA ARG A 179 9.12 -18.30 -3.87
C ARG A 179 10.19 -19.33 -4.23
N ALA A 180 9.83 -20.46 -4.83
CA ALA A 180 10.83 -21.41 -5.34
C ALA A 180 11.64 -20.78 -6.50
N LEU A 181 10.97 -20.07 -7.41
CA LEU A 181 11.61 -19.40 -8.56
C LEU A 181 12.51 -18.23 -8.15
N SER A 182 12.23 -17.54 -7.04
CA SER A 182 13.12 -16.47 -6.55
C SER A 182 14.46 -17.00 -6.03
N PHE A 183 14.54 -18.27 -5.63
CA PHE A 183 15.80 -18.94 -5.25
C PHE A 183 16.43 -19.72 -6.40
N GLN A 184 15.61 -20.36 -7.25
CA GLN A 184 16.08 -21.08 -8.44
C GLN A 184 15.19 -20.75 -9.65
N PRO A 185 15.56 -19.74 -10.46
CA PRO A 185 14.75 -19.28 -11.60
C PRO A 185 14.48 -20.36 -12.65
N ASN A 186 15.40 -21.31 -12.82
CA ASN A 186 15.33 -22.37 -13.83
C ASN A 186 14.68 -23.67 -13.30
N HIS A 187 13.98 -23.63 -12.16
CA HIS A 187 13.32 -24.83 -11.63
C HIS A 187 12.08 -25.18 -12.48
N GLU A 188 12.18 -26.26 -13.27
CA GLU A 188 11.17 -26.68 -14.25
C GLU A 188 9.76 -26.85 -13.65
N GLY A 189 9.63 -27.62 -12.56
CA GLY A 189 8.32 -27.87 -11.92
C GLY A 189 7.63 -26.59 -11.45
N ALA A 190 8.33 -25.77 -10.66
CA ALA A 190 7.85 -24.48 -10.18
C ALA A 190 7.50 -23.51 -11.32
N LEU A 191 8.25 -23.50 -12.43
CA LEU A 191 7.96 -22.65 -13.58
C LEU A 191 6.64 -23.04 -14.25
N ILE A 192 6.46 -24.33 -14.55
CA ILE A 192 5.24 -24.86 -15.17
C ILE A 192 4.03 -24.62 -14.26
N ASN A 193 4.18 -24.95 -12.97
CA ASN A 193 3.13 -24.79 -11.98
C ASN A 193 2.76 -23.31 -11.76
N SER A 194 3.75 -22.42 -11.68
CA SER A 194 3.50 -20.98 -11.55
C SER A 194 2.82 -20.40 -12.79
N GLN A 195 3.28 -20.72 -14.00
CA GLN A 195 2.66 -20.23 -15.24
C GLN A 195 1.19 -20.63 -15.34
N ARG A 196 0.87 -21.87 -14.97
CA ARG A 196 -0.49 -22.41 -14.98
C ARG A 196 -1.38 -21.73 -13.94
N THR A 197 -0.89 -21.55 -12.71
CA THR A 197 -1.67 -20.99 -11.60
C THR A 197 -1.76 -19.46 -11.64
N ALA A 198 -0.80 -18.76 -12.25
CA ALA A 198 -0.74 -17.31 -12.31
C ALA A 198 -2.01 -16.66 -12.88
N ARG A 199 -2.55 -17.20 -13.99
CA ARG A 199 -3.77 -16.67 -14.61
C ARG A 199 -5.00 -16.81 -13.71
N VAL A 200 -5.08 -17.94 -12.99
CA VAL A 200 -6.18 -18.22 -12.06
C VAL A 200 -6.09 -17.26 -10.87
N VAL A 201 -4.89 -17.10 -10.30
CA VAL A 201 -4.64 -16.19 -9.18
C VAL A 201 -4.93 -14.75 -9.56
N GLU A 202 -4.54 -14.32 -10.76
CA GLU A 202 -4.83 -12.96 -11.23
C GLU A 202 -6.35 -12.70 -11.32
N GLU A 203 -7.13 -13.65 -11.85
CA GLU A 203 -8.58 -13.51 -11.89
C GLU A 203 -9.22 -13.52 -10.49
N LEU A 204 -8.71 -14.33 -9.56
CA LEU A 204 -9.14 -14.32 -8.17
C LEU A 204 -8.87 -12.96 -7.50
N ASP A 205 -7.68 -12.39 -7.72
CA ASP A 205 -7.31 -11.08 -7.21
C ASP A 205 -8.22 -9.98 -7.78
N ARG A 206 -8.48 -10.01 -9.09
CA ARG A 206 -9.42 -9.07 -9.73
C ARG A 206 -10.84 -9.19 -9.17
N ARG A 207 -11.32 -10.41 -8.91
CA ARG A 207 -12.65 -10.64 -8.30
C ARG A 207 -12.72 -10.08 -6.87
N MET A 208 -11.68 -10.27 -6.07
CA MET A 208 -11.58 -9.69 -4.74
C MET A 208 -11.64 -8.16 -4.79
N LEU A 209 -10.88 -7.53 -5.68
CA LEU A 209 -10.88 -6.07 -5.82
C LEU A 209 -12.25 -5.53 -6.29
N ARG A 210 -12.90 -6.19 -7.25
CA ARG A 210 -14.28 -5.84 -7.67
C ARG A 210 -15.28 -5.90 -6.53
N ARG A 211 -15.23 -6.97 -5.71
CA ARG A 211 -16.09 -7.12 -4.53
C ARG A 211 -15.88 -6.00 -3.51
N ILE A 212 -14.63 -5.58 -3.33
CA ILE A 212 -14.27 -4.44 -2.47
C ILE A 212 -14.83 -3.11 -3.02
N ASP A 213 -14.78 -2.90 -4.34
CA ASP A 213 -15.39 -1.74 -5.00
C ASP A 213 -16.91 -1.69 -4.81
N GLU A 214 -17.59 -2.82 -4.94
CA GLU A 214 -19.03 -2.92 -4.70
C GLU A 214 -19.40 -2.51 -3.28
N LYS A 215 -18.63 -2.99 -2.28
CA LYS A 215 -18.81 -2.61 -0.87
C LYS A 215 -18.52 -1.13 -0.61
N ARG A 216 -17.46 -0.57 -1.22
CA ARG A 216 -17.18 0.88 -1.16
C ARG A 216 -18.35 1.67 -1.72
N ASN A 217 -18.86 1.29 -2.89
CA ASN A 217 -19.97 1.98 -3.54
C ASN A 217 -21.23 1.91 -2.67
N ALA A 218 -21.53 0.75 -2.07
CA ALA A 218 -22.64 0.60 -1.13
C ALA A 218 -22.50 1.52 0.09
N LEU A 219 -21.30 1.62 0.68
CA LEU A 219 -21.05 2.52 1.80
C LEU A 219 -21.19 4.00 1.38
N SER A 220 -20.72 4.37 0.20
CA SER A 220 -20.81 5.74 -0.31
C SER A 220 -22.24 6.19 -0.63
N ALA A 221 -23.17 5.25 -0.85
CA ALA A 221 -24.58 5.54 -1.06
C ALA A 221 -25.31 5.93 0.24
N ILE A 222 -24.70 5.67 1.40
CA ILE A 222 -25.28 6.01 2.70
C ILE A 222 -25.11 7.51 2.97
N PRO A 223 -26.18 8.25 3.29
CA PRO A 223 -26.09 9.67 3.59
C PRO A 223 -25.11 9.98 4.75
N ASP A 224 -24.28 11.01 4.59
CA ASP A 224 -23.31 11.41 5.61
C ASP A 224 -23.93 11.87 6.93
N ASN A 225 -25.21 12.27 6.93
CA ASN A 225 -25.97 12.63 8.13
C ASN A 225 -26.54 11.41 8.88
N ASN A 226 -26.30 10.19 8.41
CA ASN A 226 -26.71 8.97 9.10
C ASN A 226 -25.99 8.86 10.46
N ALA A 227 -26.75 8.84 11.55
CA ALA A 227 -26.21 8.81 12.91
C ALA A 227 -25.35 7.56 13.19
N ALA A 228 -25.72 6.40 12.63
CA ALA A 228 -24.97 5.16 12.79
C ALA A 228 -23.63 5.25 12.06
N LEU A 229 -23.61 5.82 10.84
CA LEU A 229 -22.37 6.06 10.09
C LEU A 229 -21.44 7.02 10.81
N ILE A 230 -21.97 8.13 11.36
CA ILE A 230 -21.19 9.09 12.15
C ILE A 230 -20.56 8.40 13.37
N ARG A 231 -21.35 7.58 14.09
CA ARG A 231 -20.85 6.80 15.23
C ARG A 231 -19.78 5.80 14.82
N ALA A 232 -19.97 5.08 13.72
CA ALA A 232 -18.99 4.12 13.20
C ALA A 232 -17.69 4.82 12.79
N LYS A 233 -17.76 5.97 12.10
CA LYS A 233 -16.58 6.79 11.73
C LYS A 233 -15.81 7.23 12.99
N LYS A 234 -16.53 7.67 14.03
CA LYS A 234 -15.92 8.06 15.32
C LYS A 234 -15.22 6.89 16.01
N GLU A 235 -15.84 5.71 16.03
CA GLU A 235 -15.22 4.53 16.65
C GLU A 235 -14.00 4.05 15.87
N ALA A 236 -14.11 3.98 14.54
CA ALA A 236 -13.01 3.60 13.65
C ALA A 236 -11.79 4.52 13.82
N TYR A 237 -11.99 5.80 14.12
CA TYR A 237 -10.91 6.74 14.42
C TYR A 237 -10.04 6.27 15.61
N PHE A 238 -10.66 5.92 16.74
CA PHE A 238 -9.92 5.45 17.92
C PHE A 238 -9.30 4.07 17.69
N GLN A 239 -10.02 3.18 17.01
CA GLN A 239 -9.53 1.85 16.66
C GLN A 239 -8.28 1.94 15.78
N HIS A 240 -8.28 2.83 14.78
CA HIS A 240 -7.12 3.06 13.92
C HIS A 240 -5.90 3.49 14.75
N ILE A 241 -6.07 4.46 15.65
CA ILE A 241 -4.99 4.94 16.52
C ILE A 241 -4.45 3.79 17.38
N TYR A 242 -5.34 3.11 18.12
CA TYR A 242 -5.00 2.01 19.00
C TYR A 242 -4.24 0.89 18.28
N HIS A 243 -4.72 0.47 17.12
CA HIS A 243 -4.11 -0.64 16.39
C HIS A 243 -2.78 -0.27 15.76
N THR A 244 -2.64 0.93 15.17
CA THR A 244 -1.39 1.31 14.50
C THR A 244 -0.25 1.55 15.49
N VAL A 245 -0.49 2.12 16.68
CA VAL A 245 0.56 2.20 17.73
C VAL A 245 0.79 0.84 18.37
N GLY A 246 -0.25 0.02 18.51
CA GLY A 246 -0.14 -1.34 19.06
C GLY A 246 0.72 -2.28 18.20
N ILE A 247 0.73 -2.10 16.87
CA ILE A 247 1.64 -2.84 15.96
C ILE A 247 3.12 -2.53 16.26
N GLU A 248 3.42 -1.30 16.68
CA GLU A 248 4.77 -0.87 17.05
C GLU A 248 5.17 -1.25 18.49
N GLY A 249 4.24 -1.82 19.26
CA GLY A 249 4.51 -2.32 20.61
C GLY A 249 3.92 -1.48 21.75
N ASN A 250 3.16 -0.43 21.44
CA ASN A 250 2.46 0.36 22.45
C ASN A 250 1.48 -0.52 23.25
N THR A 251 1.55 -0.44 24.57
CA THR A 251 0.87 -1.33 25.52
C THR A 251 -0.45 -0.78 26.05
N MET A 252 -0.88 0.39 25.58
CA MET A 252 -2.17 0.96 25.97
C MET A 252 -3.33 0.10 25.45
N ASN A 253 -4.41 0.05 26.23
CA ASN A 253 -5.66 -0.53 25.75
C ASN A 253 -6.51 0.52 25.00
N LEU A 254 -7.58 0.07 24.34
CA LEU A 254 -8.44 0.95 23.54
C LEU A 254 -9.12 2.03 24.40
N ALA A 255 -9.58 1.71 25.60
CA ALA A 255 -10.26 2.67 26.48
C ALA A 255 -9.30 3.78 26.95
N GLN A 256 -8.07 3.41 27.28
CA GLN A 256 -6.98 4.33 27.60
C GLN A 256 -6.65 5.24 26.41
N THR A 257 -6.52 4.64 25.22
CA THR A 257 -6.29 5.39 23.97
C THR A 257 -7.40 6.41 23.72
N ARG A 258 -8.67 6.00 23.89
CA ARG A 258 -9.82 6.90 23.75
C ARG A 258 -9.77 8.05 24.75
N ALA A 259 -9.51 7.78 26.02
CA ALA A 259 -9.41 8.81 27.06
C ALA A 259 -8.32 9.85 26.73
N ILE A 260 -7.16 9.42 26.24
CA ILE A 260 -6.07 10.33 25.85
C ILE A 260 -6.50 11.24 24.69
N VAL A 261 -7.14 10.67 23.67
CA VAL A 261 -7.53 11.43 22.47
C VAL A 261 -8.70 12.39 22.75
N GLU A 262 -9.72 11.94 23.48
CA GLU A 262 -10.93 12.72 23.77
C GLU A 262 -10.74 13.74 24.90
N THR A 263 -10.23 13.31 26.05
CA THR A 263 -10.18 14.13 27.28
C THR A 263 -8.80 14.64 27.63
N ARG A 264 -7.75 14.26 26.87
CA ARG A 264 -6.35 14.61 27.14
C ARG A 264 -5.89 14.20 28.53
N THR A 265 -6.49 13.14 29.08
CA THR A 265 -6.19 12.63 30.42
C THR A 265 -5.01 11.68 30.35
N ALA A 266 -4.00 11.92 31.20
CA ALA A 266 -2.88 11.01 31.35
C ALA A 266 -3.31 9.74 32.11
N VAL A 267 -2.78 8.60 31.68
CA VAL A 267 -3.02 7.28 32.26
C VAL A 267 -1.85 6.93 33.17
N ALA A 268 -2.13 6.77 34.46
CA ALA A 268 -1.11 6.43 35.45
C ALA A 268 -0.47 5.06 35.15
N GLY A 269 0.85 4.95 35.38
CA GLY A 269 1.60 3.70 35.22
C GLY A 269 1.93 3.32 33.77
N LYS A 270 1.71 4.22 32.80
CA LYS A 270 2.11 4.05 31.39
C LYS A 270 3.22 5.04 31.02
N SER A 271 4.02 4.69 30.01
CA SER A 271 5.12 5.56 29.58
C SER A 271 4.60 6.86 28.97
N ILE A 272 5.31 7.96 29.19
CA ILE A 272 5.02 9.25 28.54
C ILE A 272 5.13 9.10 27.02
N ASP A 273 6.12 8.34 26.54
CA ASP A 273 6.30 8.11 25.11
C ASP A 273 5.07 7.45 24.50
N GLU A 274 4.49 6.44 25.17
CA GLU A 274 3.27 5.78 24.69
C GLU A 274 2.08 6.76 24.57
N HIS A 275 1.97 7.75 25.46
CA HIS A 275 0.96 8.81 25.35
C HIS A 275 1.25 9.70 24.16
N ASN A 276 2.51 10.10 24.01
CA ASN A 276 2.98 10.99 22.97
C ASN A 276 2.82 10.38 21.57
N GLU A 277 3.01 9.07 21.42
CA GLU A 277 2.73 8.35 20.17
C GLU A 277 1.26 8.44 19.75
N ILE A 278 0.34 8.25 20.71
CA ILE A 278 -1.10 8.36 20.49
C ILE A 278 -1.47 9.78 20.06
N LEU A 279 -0.93 10.78 20.76
CA LEU A 279 -1.16 12.20 20.47
C LEU A 279 -0.57 12.64 19.12
N GLY A 280 0.63 12.16 18.79
CA GLY A 280 1.29 12.44 17.51
C GLY A 280 0.49 11.88 16.33
N LEU A 281 0.00 10.65 16.48
CA LEU A 281 -0.84 10.05 15.45
C LEU A 281 -2.22 10.73 15.32
N ASP A 282 -2.87 11.11 16.43
CA ASP A 282 -4.09 11.94 16.41
C ASP A 282 -3.87 13.26 15.65
N ALA A 283 -2.74 13.94 15.91
CA ALA A 283 -2.38 15.17 15.22
C ALA A 283 -2.14 14.94 13.71
N ALA A 284 -1.46 13.85 13.34
CA ALA A 284 -1.21 13.49 11.95
C ALA A 284 -2.50 13.17 11.18
N MET A 285 -3.41 12.39 11.77
CA MET A 285 -4.71 12.07 11.17
C MET A 285 -5.58 13.31 10.96
N LYS A 286 -5.63 14.22 11.95
CA LYS A 286 -6.34 15.50 11.81
C LYS A 286 -5.79 16.35 10.67
N TYR A 287 -4.47 16.40 10.53
CA TYR A 287 -3.82 17.10 9.42
C TYR A 287 -4.16 16.50 8.07
N ILE A 288 -4.09 15.17 7.93
CA ILE A 288 -4.47 14.48 6.69
C ILE A 288 -5.91 14.80 6.31
N ASN A 289 -6.85 14.66 7.25
CA ASN A 289 -8.28 14.89 7.01
C ASN A 289 -8.58 16.35 6.63
N ALA A 290 -7.90 17.31 7.28
CA ALA A 290 -8.15 18.73 7.06
C ALA A 290 -7.45 19.29 5.82
N THR A 291 -6.27 18.76 5.46
CA THR A 291 -5.38 19.42 4.48
C THR A 291 -5.09 18.57 3.24
N LEU A 292 -5.04 17.24 3.35
CA LEU A 292 -4.54 16.39 2.27
C LEU A 292 -5.62 15.59 1.53
N VAL A 293 -6.66 15.14 2.23
CA VAL A 293 -7.70 14.27 1.64
C VAL A 293 -8.46 14.97 0.50
N ASN A 294 -8.84 16.23 0.67
CA ASN A 294 -9.60 16.98 -0.33
C ASN A 294 -8.72 17.81 -1.28
N ARG A 295 -7.39 17.72 -1.15
CA ARG A 295 -6.47 18.52 -1.94
C ARG A 295 -6.34 17.93 -3.34
N VAL A 296 -6.63 18.75 -4.35
CA VAL A 296 -6.34 18.42 -5.75
C VAL A 296 -4.85 18.68 -6.01
N GLY A 297 -4.18 17.71 -6.63
CA GLY A 297 -2.79 17.84 -7.06
C GLY A 297 -1.91 16.67 -6.64
N SER A 298 -0.60 16.86 -6.83
CA SER A 298 0.41 15.83 -6.56
C SER A 298 0.66 15.60 -5.06
N ILE A 299 1.06 14.38 -4.71
CA ILE A 299 1.62 14.04 -3.40
C ILE A 299 3.12 14.39 -3.44
N SER A 300 3.56 15.33 -2.61
CA SER A 300 4.95 15.78 -2.56
C SER A 300 5.72 15.12 -1.41
N ILE A 301 7.06 15.12 -1.49
CA ILE A 301 7.92 14.71 -0.36
C ILE A 301 7.60 15.52 0.90
N LYS A 302 7.33 16.82 0.74
CA LYS A 302 6.97 17.71 1.85
C LYS A 302 5.75 17.19 2.60
N ASP A 303 4.74 16.66 1.91
CA ASP A 303 3.56 16.11 2.58
C ASP A 303 3.91 14.91 3.45
N ILE A 304 4.80 14.03 2.98
CA ILE A 304 5.28 12.88 3.74
C ILE A 304 6.08 13.34 4.97
N LEU A 305 6.93 14.35 4.82
CA LEU A 305 7.67 14.95 5.93
C LEU A 305 6.73 15.61 6.96
N GLU A 306 5.67 16.30 6.52
CA GLU A 306 4.68 16.93 7.39
C GLU A 306 3.83 15.90 8.15
N ILE A 307 3.49 14.78 7.52
CA ILE A 307 2.86 13.64 8.20
C ILE A 307 3.83 13.10 9.28
N HIS A 308 5.07 12.79 8.90
CA HIS A 308 6.06 12.24 9.81
C HIS A 308 6.39 13.18 10.99
N MET A 309 6.48 14.49 10.73
CA MET A 309 6.70 15.51 11.75
C MET A 309 5.62 15.49 12.83
N ARG A 310 4.35 15.24 12.45
CA ARG A 310 3.25 15.13 13.43
C ARG A 310 3.29 13.79 14.16
N VAL A 311 3.59 12.70 13.44
CA VAL A 311 3.72 11.36 14.01
C VAL A 311 4.76 11.33 15.14
N LEU A 312 5.95 11.90 14.94
CA LEU A 312 6.99 11.96 15.97
C LEU A 312 6.99 13.25 16.80
N GLY A 313 6.20 14.26 16.47
CA GLY A 313 6.32 15.60 17.06
C GLY A 313 6.17 15.66 18.58
N HIS A 314 5.49 14.70 19.20
CA HIS A 314 5.39 14.60 20.66
C HIS A 314 6.42 13.66 21.29
N VAL A 315 7.02 12.75 20.51
CA VAL A 315 7.98 11.74 21.00
C VAL A 315 9.42 12.23 20.79
N ASP A 316 9.76 12.57 19.56
CA ASP A 316 11.05 13.11 19.16
C ASP A 316 10.85 14.29 18.19
N PRO A 317 10.62 15.51 18.72
CA PRO A 317 10.41 16.69 17.88
C PRO A 317 11.65 17.10 17.08
N VAL A 318 12.85 16.62 17.45
CA VAL A 318 14.09 16.94 16.75
C VAL A 318 14.20 16.14 15.46
N GLN A 319 13.83 14.86 15.48
CA GLN A 319 13.86 13.98 14.31
C GLN A 319 12.57 14.03 13.48
N GLY A 320 11.48 14.55 14.04
CA GLY A 320 10.21 14.72 13.33
C GLY A 320 10.37 15.47 12.00
N GLY A 321 9.92 14.84 10.90
CA GLY A 321 9.99 15.43 9.56
C GLY A 321 11.39 15.51 8.94
N GLN A 322 12.41 14.84 9.51
CA GLN A 322 13.76 14.80 8.96
C GLN A 322 14.16 13.39 8.53
N PHE A 323 14.86 13.27 7.40
CA PHE A 323 15.44 11.99 6.99
C PHE A 323 16.57 11.56 7.94
N ARG A 324 16.70 10.24 8.12
CA ARG A 324 17.77 9.68 8.95
C ARG A 324 19.15 9.96 8.33
N ARG A 325 20.13 10.12 9.20
CA ARG A 325 21.54 10.36 8.83
C ARG A 325 22.43 9.13 9.02
N THR A 326 21.90 8.09 9.64
CA THR A 326 22.62 6.87 10.00
C THR A 326 21.95 5.65 9.39
N GLN A 327 22.73 4.58 9.21
CA GLN A 327 22.19 3.32 8.74
C GLN A 327 21.40 2.62 9.86
N VAL A 328 20.33 1.91 9.50
CA VAL A 328 19.48 1.15 10.42
C VAL A 328 19.28 -0.28 9.92
N TYR A 329 18.83 -1.18 10.79
CA TYR A 329 18.57 -2.58 10.48
C TYR A 329 17.18 -2.95 10.99
N VAL A 330 16.32 -3.45 10.10
CA VAL A 330 14.88 -3.61 10.38
C VAL A 330 14.51 -5.08 10.21
N GLY A 331 14.66 -5.85 11.30
CA GLY A 331 14.50 -7.29 11.25
C GLY A 331 15.48 -7.94 10.26
N GLY A 332 14.96 -8.59 9.23
CA GLY A 332 15.75 -9.19 8.14
C GLY A 332 16.06 -8.26 6.96
N HIS A 333 15.62 -7.00 7.00
CA HIS A 333 15.80 -6.02 5.92
C HIS A 333 16.90 -5.01 6.26
N VAL A 334 17.76 -4.73 5.27
CA VAL A 334 18.75 -3.67 5.33
C VAL A 334 18.33 -2.58 4.34
N PRO A 335 17.73 -1.47 4.81
CA PRO A 335 17.31 -0.41 3.93
C PRO A 335 18.50 0.32 3.28
N PRO A 336 18.24 1.12 2.22
CA PRO A 336 19.24 1.92 1.51
C PRO A 336 20.11 2.78 2.43
N GLY A 337 21.31 3.17 1.99
CA GLY A 337 22.17 4.05 2.79
C GLY A 337 21.56 5.45 2.95
N PRO A 338 21.88 6.21 4.02
CA PRO A 338 21.40 7.58 4.19
C PRO A 338 21.67 8.52 3.01
N GLY A 339 22.78 8.30 2.29
CA GLY A 339 23.14 9.08 1.10
C GLY A 339 22.16 8.92 -0.07
N ASP A 340 21.45 7.79 -0.15
CA ASP A 340 20.54 7.49 -1.25
C ASP A 340 19.09 7.91 -0.97
N ILE A 341 18.75 8.23 0.29
CA ILE A 341 17.36 8.46 0.72
C ILE A 341 16.70 9.60 -0.07
N HIS A 342 17.41 10.72 -0.26
CA HIS A 342 16.85 11.87 -0.98
C HIS A 342 16.45 11.49 -2.41
N TYR A 343 17.36 10.86 -3.14
CA TYR A 343 17.11 10.38 -4.50
C TYR A 343 15.95 9.37 -4.55
N LEU A 344 15.94 8.39 -3.64
CA LEU A 344 14.89 7.38 -3.60
C LEU A 344 13.51 7.96 -3.23
N MET A 345 13.46 8.99 -2.39
CA MET A 345 12.22 9.68 -2.04
C MET A 345 11.71 10.57 -3.19
N GLU A 346 12.60 11.12 -4.01
CA GLU A 346 12.25 11.80 -5.26
C GLU A 346 11.67 10.82 -6.28
N GLU A 347 12.34 9.70 -6.52
CA GLU A 347 11.82 8.62 -7.37
C GLU A 347 10.48 8.08 -6.86
N PHE A 348 10.33 7.94 -5.54
CA PHE A 348 9.06 7.54 -4.93
C PHE A 348 7.95 8.58 -5.17
N ALA A 349 8.24 9.87 -5.00
CA ALA A 349 7.28 10.93 -5.28
C ALA A 349 6.91 10.99 -6.78
N LEU A 350 7.88 10.80 -7.69
CA LEU A 350 7.60 10.68 -9.12
C LEU A 350 6.68 9.49 -9.42
N TRP A 351 6.95 8.34 -8.81
CA TRP A 351 6.11 7.15 -8.95
C TRP A 351 4.69 7.37 -8.43
N LEU A 352 4.51 7.96 -7.24
CA LEU A 352 3.19 8.27 -6.65
C LEU A 352 2.32 9.11 -7.59
N ASN A 353 2.94 10.01 -8.35
CA ASN A 353 2.25 10.91 -9.27
C ASN A 353 2.28 10.44 -10.73
N SER A 354 2.82 9.25 -11.01
CA SER A 354 2.89 8.71 -12.37
C SER A 354 1.52 8.24 -12.85
N GLU A 355 1.26 8.37 -14.14
CA GLU A 355 0.01 7.86 -14.73
C GLU A 355 -0.17 6.35 -14.48
N ARG A 356 0.93 5.59 -14.43
CA ARG A 356 0.91 4.15 -14.16
C ARG A 356 0.36 3.88 -12.76
N ALA A 357 0.82 4.59 -11.75
CA ALA A 357 0.35 4.44 -10.37
C ALA A 357 -1.12 4.85 -10.22
N ILE A 358 -1.49 6.00 -10.80
CA ILE A 358 -2.86 6.54 -10.73
C ILE A 358 -3.89 5.61 -11.42
N ARG A 359 -3.49 4.90 -12.48
CA ARG A 359 -4.35 3.91 -13.18
C ARG A 359 -4.49 2.59 -12.44
N MET A 360 -3.69 2.31 -11.40
CA MET A 360 -3.86 1.09 -10.62
C MET A 360 -5.16 1.13 -9.80
N HIS A 361 -5.69 -0.05 -9.46
CA HIS A 361 -6.77 -0.12 -8.49
C HIS A 361 -6.34 0.53 -7.16
N PRO A 362 -7.15 1.39 -6.52
CA PRO A 362 -6.71 2.21 -5.37
C PRO A 362 -6.13 1.39 -4.20
N VAL A 363 -6.72 0.24 -3.88
CA VAL A 363 -6.20 -0.68 -2.85
C VAL A 363 -4.80 -1.19 -3.18
N ARG A 364 -4.55 -1.54 -4.44
CA ARG A 364 -3.22 -1.96 -4.90
C ARG A 364 -2.24 -0.79 -4.87
N TYR A 365 -2.67 0.38 -5.35
CA TYR A 365 -1.85 1.60 -5.32
C TYR A 365 -1.42 1.95 -3.88
N ALA A 366 -2.37 1.98 -2.94
CA ALA A 366 -2.12 2.28 -1.54
C ALA A 366 -1.19 1.25 -0.87
N ALA A 367 -1.40 -0.05 -1.13
CA ALA A 367 -0.53 -1.11 -0.61
C ALA A 367 0.91 -1.00 -1.14
N LEU A 368 1.08 -0.68 -2.43
CA LEU A 368 2.42 -0.48 -3.01
C LEU A 368 3.08 0.80 -2.50
N ALA A 369 2.33 1.89 -2.32
CA ALA A 369 2.85 3.11 -1.72
C ALA A 369 3.34 2.87 -0.28
N HIS A 370 2.55 2.13 0.51
CA HIS A 370 2.95 1.68 1.83
C HIS A 370 4.25 0.88 1.79
N TYR A 371 4.30 -0.18 0.99
CA TYR A 371 5.46 -1.05 0.90
C TYR A 371 6.71 -0.28 0.48
N LYS A 372 6.63 0.55 -0.57
CA LYS A 372 7.76 1.35 -1.07
C LYS A 372 8.34 2.26 0.00
N LEU A 373 7.49 2.98 0.76
CA LEU A 373 7.97 3.86 1.82
C LEU A 373 8.62 3.09 2.97
N VAL A 374 8.03 1.96 3.40
CA VAL A 374 8.63 1.09 4.43
C VAL A 374 9.97 0.51 3.96
N HIS A 375 10.08 0.14 2.68
CA HIS A 375 11.28 -0.44 2.09
C HIS A 375 12.44 0.57 2.00
N ILE A 376 12.16 1.81 1.57
CA ILE A 376 13.13 2.92 1.58
C ILE A 376 13.57 3.25 3.02
N HIS A 377 12.62 3.20 3.96
CA HIS A 377 12.83 3.45 5.38
C HIS A 377 13.54 4.79 5.65
N PRO A 378 12.97 5.93 5.20
CA PRO A 378 13.68 7.21 5.16
C PRO A 378 13.90 7.88 6.53
N PHE A 379 13.19 7.46 7.58
CA PHE A 379 13.24 8.07 8.91
C PHE A 379 13.95 7.17 9.94
N SER A 380 14.39 7.75 11.07
CA SER A 380 15.01 6.98 12.16
C SER A 380 14.01 6.13 12.94
N ASP A 381 12.78 6.62 13.09
CA ASP A 381 11.62 5.95 13.65
C ASP A 381 10.36 6.47 12.92
N GLY A 382 9.17 5.92 13.18
CA GLY A 382 7.91 6.40 12.65
C GLY A 382 7.59 5.90 11.24
N ASN A 383 8.50 5.16 10.58
CA ASN A 383 8.31 4.67 9.21
C ASN A 383 7.02 3.86 9.03
N GLY A 384 6.77 2.87 9.90
CA GLY A 384 5.55 2.05 9.83
C GLY A 384 4.27 2.88 9.98
N ARG A 385 4.24 3.78 10.97
CA ARG A 385 3.10 4.67 11.25
C ARG A 385 2.84 5.62 10.09
N THR A 386 3.88 6.27 9.56
CA THR A 386 3.79 7.17 8.40
C THR A 386 3.33 6.43 7.14
N SER A 387 3.83 5.23 6.87
CA SER A 387 3.42 4.42 5.71
C SER A 387 1.96 3.99 5.77
N ARG A 388 1.45 3.62 6.95
CA ARG A 388 0.02 3.30 7.14
C ARG A 388 -0.87 4.54 6.99
N LEU A 389 -0.39 5.71 7.44
CA LEU A 389 -1.10 6.98 7.22
C LEU A 389 -1.10 7.40 5.74
N LEU A 390 0.02 7.25 5.02
CA LEU A 390 0.09 7.53 3.58
C LEU A 390 -0.86 6.61 2.80
N MET A 391 -0.86 5.32 3.13
CA MET A 391 -1.81 4.34 2.58
C MET A 391 -3.25 4.78 2.78
N ASN A 392 -3.62 5.16 4.00
CA ASN A 392 -4.98 5.59 4.31
C ASN A 392 -5.35 6.92 3.66
N MET A 393 -4.42 7.86 3.54
CA MET A 393 -4.63 9.09 2.77
C MET A 393 -4.99 8.77 1.31
N ILE A 394 -4.24 7.88 0.65
CA ILE A 394 -4.48 7.46 -0.75
C ILE A 394 -5.86 6.79 -0.88
N LEU A 395 -6.21 5.89 0.05
CA LEU A 395 -7.51 5.22 0.06
C LEU A 395 -8.67 6.19 0.25
N MET A 396 -8.52 7.15 1.18
CA MET A 396 -9.53 8.18 1.42
C MET A 396 -9.72 9.12 0.23
N GLN A 397 -8.64 9.49 -0.46
CA GLN A 397 -8.72 10.26 -1.72
C GLN A 397 -9.49 9.50 -2.81
N ALA A 398 -9.47 8.16 -2.78
CA ALA A 398 -10.23 7.29 -3.67
C ALA A 398 -11.62 6.88 -3.15
N GLY A 399 -12.10 7.50 -2.06
CA GLY A 399 -13.44 7.26 -1.51
C GLY A 399 -13.59 6.01 -0.64
N TYR A 400 -12.48 5.39 -0.22
CA TYR A 400 -12.51 4.29 0.75
C TYR A 400 -12.40 4.82 2.19
N PRO A 401 -12.96 4.11 3.19
CA PRO A 401 -12.66 4.41 4.59
C PRO A 401 -11.18 4.13 4.91
N PRO A 402 -10.60 4.79 5.92
CA PRO A 402 -9.25 4.47 6.40
C PRO A 402 -9.22 3.03 6.92
N VAL A 403 -8.26 2.24 6.40
CA VAL A 403 -8.13 0.81 6.71
C VAL A 403 -7.52 0.62 8.09
N ILE A 404 -8.06 -0.33 8.84
CA ILE A 404 -7.57 -0.72 10.15
C ILE A 404 -6.82 -2.05 10.02
N ILE A 405 -5.50 -2.01 10.19
CA ILE A 405 -4.69 -3.22 10.32
C ILE A 405 -4.67 -3.60 11.80
N HIS A 406 -5.33 -4.68 12.16
CA HIS A 406 -5.44 -5.11 13.55
C HIS A 406 -4.08 -5.53 14.10
N LYS A 407 -3.76 -5.13 15.33
CA LYS A 407 -2.48 -5.47 15.99
C LYS A 407 -2.28 -6.97 16.18
N GLN A 408 -3.36 -7.74 16.21
CA GLN A 408 -3.35 -9.21 16.23
C GLN A 408 -2.72 -9.78 14.95
N HIS A 409 -2.84 -9.08 13.82
CA HIS A 409 -2.24 -9.47 12.54
C HIS A 409 -0.79 -8.99 12.39
N ARG A 410 -0.14 -8.51 13.47
CA ARG A 410 1.25 -8.01 13.43
C ARG A 410 2.21 -9.01 12.77
N HIS A 411 2.10 -10.30 13.10
CA HIS A 411 2.95 -11.33 12.52
C HIS A 411 2.76 -11.44 11.01
N THR A 412 1.52 -11.65 10.56
CA THR A 412 1.14 -11.72 9.14
C THR A 412 1.52 -10.46 8.36
N TYR A 413 1.38 -9.28 8.97
CA TYR A 413 1.78 -8.02 8.37
C TYR A 413 3.29 -7.98 8.06
N TYR A 414 4.13 -8.36 9.03
CA TYR A 414 5.59 -8.39 8.84
C TYR A 414 6.03 -9.54 7.91
N GLU A 415 5.38 -10.69 7.98
CA GLU A 415 5.63 -11.81 7.06
C GLU A 415 5.38 -11.41 5.60
N ASN A 416 4.25 -10.74 5.31
CA ASN A 416 3.95 -10.25 3.97
C ASN A 416 4.94 -9.19 3.48
N LEU A 417 5.43 -8.31 4.37
CA LEU A 417 6.49 -7.36 4.03
C LEU A 417 7.82 -8.08 3.71
N GLN A 418 8.12 -9.16 4.42
CA GLN A 418 9.31 -9.96 4.15
C GLN A 418 9.22 -10.68 2.81
N ILE A 419 8.06 -11.25 2.47
CA ILE A 419 7.82 -11.85 1.15
C ILE A 419 7.92 -10.79 0.04
N ALA A 420 7.39 -9.59 0.27
CA ALA A 420 7.54 -8.47 -0.65
C ALA A 420 9.01 -8.09 -0.90
N ASN A 421 9.85 -8.12 0.14
CA ASN A 421 11.30 -7.91 0.01
C ASN A 421 11.99 -9.01 -0.81
N THR A 422 11.41 -10.21 -0.93
CA THR A 422 11.93 -11.28 -1.81
C THR A 422 11.48 -11.17 -3.27
N GLY A 423 10.61 -10.21 -3.59
CA GLY A 423 10.18 -9.90 -4.95
C GLY A 423 8.67 -10.01 -5.19
N ASP A 424 7.93 -10.75 -4.35
CA ASP A 424 6.48 -10.91 -4.52
C ASP A 424 5.68 -10.01 -3.57
N VAL A 425 5.18 -8.89 -4.11
CA VAL A 425 4.34 -7.94 -3.36
C VAL A 425 2.87 -8.35 -3.28
N ARG A 426 2.42 -9.37 -4.01
CA ARG A 426 0.99 -9.73 -4.10
C ARG A 426 0.40 -10.17 -2.76
N PRO A 427 1.06 -11.00 -1.92
CA PRO A 427 0.53 -11.34 -0.60
C PRO A 427 0.27 -10.11 0.26
N PHE A 428 1.17 -9.11 0.22
CA PHE A 428 0.95 -7.85 0.93
C PHE A 428 -0.24 -7.06 0.38
N VAL A 429 -0.41 -6.99 -0.95
CA VAL A 429 -1.59 -6.35 -1.56
C VAL A 429 -2.89 -7.06 -1.15
N ARG A 430 -2.91 -8.40 -1.14
CA ARG A 430 -4.08 -9.18 -0.70
C ARG A 430 -4.39 -8.94 0.77
N PHE A 431 -3.37 -8.93 1.62
CA PHE A 431 -3.53 -8.63 3.03
C PHE A 431 -4.16 -7.25 3.28
N ILE A 432 -3.71 -6.21 2.55
CA ILE A 432 -4.33 -4.88 2.64
C ILE A 432 -5.76 -4.90 2.08
N ALA A 433 -6.01 -5.63 1.00
CA ALA A 433 -7.36 -5.79 0.45
C ALA A 433 -8.32 -6.48 1.43
N GLU A 434 -7.88 -7.52 2.12
CA GLU A 434 -8.65 -8.20 3.18
C GLU A 434 -8.94 -7.26 4.35
N CYS A 435 -7.93 -6.50 4.82
CA CYS A 435 -8.15 -5.49 5.87
C CYS A 435 -9.13 -4.39 5.40
N THR A 436 -9.07 -4.01 4.13
CA THR A 436 -9.99 -3.04 3.52
C THR A 436 -11.41 -3.57 3.50
N GLU A 437 -11.58 -4.82 3.08
CA GLU A 437 -12.86 -5.50 3.05
C GLU A 437 -13.47 -5.61 4.44
N GLN A 438 -12.70 -6.07 5.44
CA GLN A 438 -13.14 -6.17 6.84
C GLN A 438 -13.57 -4.81 7.39
N THR A 439 -12.82 -3.75 7.05
CA THR A 439 -13.17 -2.38 7.44
C THR A 439 -14.51 -1.97 6.81
N LEU A 440 -14.70 -2.19 5.51
CA LEU A 440 -15.96 -1.91 4.82
C LEU A 440 -17.14 -2.70 5.41
N ASP A 441 -16.94 -3.99 5.70
CA ASP A 441 -17.95 -4.85 6.32
C ASP A 441 -18.39 -4.33 7.69
N LEU A 442 -17.45 -3.86 8.51
CA LEU A 442 -17.76 -3.23 9.79
C LEU A 442 -18.66 -1.99 9.61
N PHE A 443 -18.33 -1.12 8.65
CA PHE A 443 -19.13 0.08 8.38
C PHE A 443 -20.53 -0.29 7.87
N LEU A 444 -20.62 -1.17 6.87
CA LEU A 444 -21.89 -1.60 6.30
C LEU A 444 -22.78 -2.27 7.34
N TRP A 445 -22.22 -3.18 8.13
CA TRP A 445 -22.91 -3.83 9.24
C TRP A 445 -23.44 -2.82 10.25
N ALA A 446 -22.61 -1.87 10.69
CA ALA A 446 -23.00 -0.84 11.66
C ALA A 446 -24.11 0.10 11.15
N THR A 447 -24.22 0.27 9.83
CA THR A 447 -25.23 1.14 9.19
C THR A 447 -26.47 0.42 8.70
N SER A 448 -26.51 -0.92 8.72
CA SER A 448 -27.69 -1.68 8.30
C SER A 448 -28.84 -1.47 9.31
N GLU A 449 -30.02 -1.06 8.82
CA GLU A 449 -31.19 -0.85 9.68
C GLU A 449 -31.62 -2.16 10.35
N PHE A 450 -31.74 -2.13 11.68
CA PHE A 450 -32.01 -3.27 12.54
C PHE A 450 -30.98 -4.41 12.42
N SER A 451 -29.89 -4.30 13.19
CA SER A 451 -29.19 -5.51 13.62
C SER A 451 -30.25 -6.46 14.19
N ARG A 452 -30.47 -7.61 13.54
CA ARG A 452 -31.02 -8.78 14.23
C ARG A 452 -30.32 -8.83 15.58
N GLN A 453 -31.12 -8.87 16.66
CA GLN A 453 -30.72 -8.92 18.07
C GLN A 453 -29.20 -9.05 18.26
N VAL A 454 -28.59 -8.01 18.84
CA VAL A 454 -27.22 -8.04 19.34
C VAL A 454 -26.98 -9.40 20.02
N PRO A 455 -26.17 -10.32 19.44
CA PRO A 455 -25.60 -11.38 20.23
C PRO A 455 -24.68 -10.64 21.19
N ALA A 456 -25.14 -10.45 22.42
CA ALA A 456 -24.33 -9.88 23.47
C ALA A 456 -23.03 -10.66 23.48
N LEU A 457 -21.93 -10.01 23.06
CA LEU A 457 -20.54 -10.31 23.41
C LEU A 457 -20.31 -11.73 23.96
N SER A 458 -20.57 -12.77 23.17
CA SER A 458 -20.10 -14.11 23.48
C SER A 458 -18.78 -14.25 22.74
N GLN A 459 -17.68 -14.24 23.48
CA GLN A 459 -16.32 -14.39 22.95
C GLN A 459 -16.08 -15.74 22.24
N ASP A 460 -17.07 -16.63 22.14
CA ASP A 460 -16.88 -18.02 21.74
C ASP A 460 -17.55 -18.48 20.43
N THR A 461 -18.26 -17.62 19.68
CA THR A 461 -19.04 -18.09 18.50
C THR A 461 -18.56 -17.60 17.13
N LEU A 462 -17.49 -16.79 17.05
CA LEU A 462 -16.89 -16.40 15.76
C LEU A 462 -15.90 -17.43 15.17
N PHE A 463 -15.69 -18.58 15.83
CA PHE A 463 -14.73 -19.61 15.43
C PHE A 463 -15.36 -20.97 15.16
N THR A 464 -16.56 -21.02 14.58
CA THR A 464 -17.04 -22.28 13.97
C THR A 464 -18.11 -21.94 12.96
N GLU A 465 -17.73 -21.71 11.70
CA GLU A 465 -18.48 -22.14 10.51
C GLU A 465 -17.76 -21.66 9.24
N ARG A 466 -16.76 -22.44 8.84
CA ARG A 466 -16.43 -22.65 7.43
C ARG A 466 -15.97 -24.09 7.27
N ARG A 467 -16.96 -24.97 7.09
CA ARG A 467 -16.81 -26.24 6.38
C ARG A 467 -18.10 -26.46 5.60
N ASP A 468 -18.16 -25.89 4.40
CA ASP A 468 -18.92 -26.52 3.34
C ASP A 468 -18.23 -27.87 3.07
N THR A 469 -18.76 -28.92 3.69
CA THR A 469 -18.45 -30.29 3.31
C THR A 469 -19.75 -30.91 2.83
N ILE A 470 -19.73 -31.20 1.55
CA ILE A 470 -20.67 -32.00 0.77
C ILE A 470 -21.14 -33.19 1.61
N ILE A 471 -22.46 -33.32 1.75
CA ILE A 471 -23.12 -34.50 2.30
C ILE A 471 -22.87 -35.65 1.31
N LEU A 472 -22.11 -36.65 1.76
CA LEU A 472 -22.18 -38.00 1.22
C LEU A 472 -23.06 -38.79 2.19
N GLU A 473 -24.21 -39.23 1.70
CA GLU A 473 -25.04 -40.24 2.35
C GLU A 473 -24.24 -41.54 2.41
N ASP A 474 -24.09 -42.12 3.60
CA ASP A 474 -23.66 -43.50 3.76
C ASP A 474 -24.69 -44.30 4.55
N ASP A 475 -24.85 -45.50 4.04
CA ASP A 475 -25.77 -46.60 4.31
C ASP A 475 -26.16 -46.86 5.78
N VAL A 476 -27.43 -47.24 5.92
CA VAL A 476 -28.02 -47.83 7.11
C VAL A 476 -27.55 -49.29 7.22
N THR A 477 -26.70 -49.57 8.21
CA THR A 477 -26.66 -50.91 8.83
C THR A 477 -27.19 -50.81 10.24
N THR A 478 -28.38 -51.38 10.41
CA THR A 478 -28.98 -51.81 11.67
C THR A 478 -27.98 -52.57 12.53
N ASP A 479 -27.90 -52.23 13.82
CA ASP A 479 -28.00 -53.27 14.84
C ASP A 479 -28.43 -52.72 16.20
N SER A 480 -29.36 -53.47 16.76
CA SER A 480 -30.12 -53.28 17.98
C SER A 480 -29.27 -53.32 19.25
N VAL A 481 -29.48 -52.38 20.18
CA VAL A 481 -29.40 -52.67 21.62
C VAL A 481 -30.50 -51.92 22.38
N THR A 482 -31.16 -52.71 23.20
CA THR A 482 -32.35 -52.54 24.04
C THR A 482 -32.31 -51.42 25.09
N ASN A 483 -33.44 -50.73 25.23
CA ASN A 483 -33.86 -50.00 26.42
C ASN A 483 -34.17 -50.95 27.58
N ALA A 484 -33.75 -50.59 28.80
CA ALA A 484 -34.53 -50.79 30.02
C ALA A 484 -33.92 -49.98 31.18
N PHE A 485 -34.55 -48.85 31.50
CA PHE A 485 -34.64 -48.37 32.87
C PHE A 485 -36.08 -48.60 33.30
N ASP A 486 -36.30 -49.46 34.29
CA ASP A 486 -37.47 -49.35 35.16
C ASP A 486 -37.18 -49.88 36.57
N THR A 487 -37.45 -48.98 37.52
CA THR A 487 -37.81 -49.08 38.95
C THR A 487 -37.31 -50.20 39.88
N GLY A 488 -36.67 -49.75 40.97
CA GLY A 488 -36.33 -50.51 42.18
C GLY A 488 -35.41 -49.72 43.11
#